data_AF-A0A378BUZ3-F1
#
_entry.id   AF-A0A378BUZ3-F1
#
_cell.length_a   1.000
_cell.length_b   1.000
_cell.length_c   1.000
_cell.angle_alpha   90.00
_cell.angle_beta   90.00
_cell.angle_gamma   90.00
#
_symmetry.space_group_name_H-M   'P 1'
#
loop_
_entity.id
_entity.type
_entity.pdbx_description
1 polymer ?
#
loop_
_entity_poly.entity_id
_entity_poly.type
_entity_poly.pdbx_seq_one_letter_code
_entity_poly.pdbx_strand_id
1 'polypeptide(L)' 'MTYFVTSVQLGVAFPDPATGAGGSIAKFMGIFCLTQIPIAIAEGLLTVMIYDQLTKRRLIAAEGH' A
#
# COMPACT_ATOMS: atom_id res chain seq x y z
N MET A 1 7.54 -1.20 4.99
CA MET A 1 8.82 -0.43 4.96
C MET A 1 9.06 0.31 3.65
N THR A 2 8.65 -0.23 2.49
CA THR A 2 8.78 0.45 1.18
C THR A 2 8.22 1.88 1.17
N TYR A 3 7.03 2.12 1.73
CA TYR A 3 6.41 3.45 1.79
C TYR A 3 7.17 4.47 2.67
N PHE A 4 7.84 4.00 3.71
CA PHE A 4 8.70 4.84 4.55
C PHE A 4 9.93 5.29 3.75
N VAL A 5 10.60 4.37 3.07
CA VAL A 5 11.78 4.66 2.25
C VAL A 5 11.44 5.63 1.11
N THR A 6 10.32 5.42 0.41
CA THR A 6 9.86 6.35 -0.65
C THR A 6 9.53 7.75 -0.11
N SER A 7 8.90 7.84 1.07
CA SER A 7 8.59 9.13 1.70
C SER A 7 9.85 9.91 2.09
N VAL A 8 10.88 9.21 2.58
CA VAL A 8 12.18 9.81 2.92
C VAL A 8 12.87 10.33 1.66
N GLN A 9 12.92 9.52 0.59
CA GLN A 9 13.54 9.92 -0.68
C GLN A 9 12.87 11.16 -1.29
N LEU A 10 11.54 11.20 -1.33
CA LEU A 10 10.79 12.36 -1.85
C LEU A 10 10.91 13.58 -0.94
N GLY A 11 10.93 13.39 0.38
CA GLY A 11 11.05 14.50 1.32
C GLY A 11 12.44 15.15 1.34
N VAL A 12 13.49 14.38 1.05
CA VAL A 12 14.85 14.93 0.84
C VAL A 12 14.97 15.58 -0.54
N ALA A 13 14.35 15.02 -1.58
CA ALA A 13 14.39 15.56 -2.94
C ALA A 13 13.56 16.86 -3.11
N PHE A 14 12.47 17.00 -2.36
CA PHE A 14 11.57 18.16 -2.38
C PHE A 14 11.35 18.72 -0.96
N PRO A 15 12.35 19.42 -0.39
CA PRO A 15 12.24 19.98 0.96
C PRO A 15 11.19 21.10 1.02
N ASP A 16 10.44 21.13 2.12
CA ASP A 16 9.39 22.10 2.34
C ASP A 16 10.01 23.49 2.60
N PRO A 17 9.49 24.57 2.01
CA PRO A 17 10.11 25.89 2.14
C PRO A 17 10.06 26.48 3.55
N ALA A 18 9.17 26.01 4.44
CA ALA A 18 9.08 26.48 5.82
C ALA A 18 9.74 25.52 6.83
N THR A 19 9.73 24.21 6.55
CA THR A 19 10.10 23.16 7.52
C THR A 19 11.20 22.22 7.02
N GLY A 20 11.75 22.48 5.83
CA GLY A 20 12.86 21.72 5.23
C GLY A 20 12.48 20.28 4.88
N ALA A 21 13.49 19.41 4.78
CA ALA A 21 13.27 18.00 4.44
C ALA A 21 12.40 17.26 5.48
N GLY A 22 12.54 17.59 6.77
CA GLY A 22 11.78 16.95 7.84
C GLY A 22 10.26 17.15 7.70
N GLY A 23 9.81 18.33 7.31
CA GLY A 23 8.39 18.59 7.09
C GLY A 23 7.84 17.95 5.82
N SER A 24 8.61 17.87 4.75
CA SER A 24 8.21 17.16 3.53
C SER A 24 8.10 15.64 3.77
N ILE A 25 9.02 15.03 4.51
CA ILE A 25 8.95 13.61 4.86
C ILE A 25 7.66 13.31 5.63
N ALA A 26 7.31 14.14 6.60
CA ALA A 26 6.07 13.99 7.37
C ALA A 26 4.81 14.14 6.49
N LYS A 27 4.80 15.09 5.55
CA LYS A 27 3.70 15.26 4.58
C LYS A 27 3.54 14.03 3.67
N PHE A 28 4.63 13.55 3.07
CA PHE A 28 4.58 12.37 2.20
C PHE A 28 4.20 11.11 2.96
N MET A 29 4.73 10.91 4.17
CA MET A 29 4.31 9.81 5.04
C MET A 29 2.82 9.89 5.38
N GLY A 30 2.30 11.08 5.70
CA GLY A 30 0.88 11.27 5.99
C GLY A 30 -0.01 10.89 4.81
N ILE A 31 0.35 11.32 3.60
CA ILE A 31 -0.41 11.01 2.37
C ILE A 31 -0.34 9.52 2.05
N PHE A 32 0.86 8.94 2.01
CA PHE A 32 1.04 7.52 1.64
C PHE A 32 0.47 6.56 2.69
N CYS A 33 0.48 6.92 3.97
CA CYS A 33 -0.10 6.06 5.00
C CYS A 33 -1.63 6.11 4.96
N LEU A 34 -2.22 7.28 4.67
CA LEU A 34 -3.67 7.44 4.55
C LEU A 34 -4.26 6.72 3.34
N THR A 35 -3.57 6.70 2.20
CA THR A 35 -4.02 5.96 1.01
C THR A 35 -3.91 4.44 1.15
N GLN A 36 -3.09 3.97 2.09
CA GLN A 36 -2.73 2.55 2.19
C GLN A 36 -3.75 1.74 2.95
N ILE A 37 -4.52 2.39 3.83
CA ILE A 37 -5.67 1.76 4.49
C ILE A 37 -6.73 1.38 3.44
N PRO A 38 -7.18 2.28 2.54
CA PRO A 38 -8.05 1.92 1.41
C PRO A 38 -7.48 0.84 0.48
N ILE A 39 -6.19 0.95 0.09
CA ILE A 39 -5.56 -0.02 -0.83
C ILE A 39 -5.50 -1.41 -0.20
N ALA A 40 -5.11 -1.53 1.07
CA ALA A 40 -5.05 -2.81 1.78
C ALA A 40 -6.42 -3.49 1.88
N ILE A 41 -7.50 -2.72 2.07
CA ILE A 41 -8.87 -3.24 2.05
C ILE A 41 -9.24 -3.74 0.65
N ALA A 42 -8.95 -2.94 -0.39
CA ALA A 42 -9.24 -3.31 -1.77
C ALA A 42 -8.47 -4.57 -2.20
N GLU A 43 -7.19 -4.69 -1.86
CA GLU A 43 -6.34 -5.82 -2.17
C GLU A 43 -6.78 -7.10 -1.42
N GLY A 44 -7.17 -6.96 -0.15
CA GLY A 44 -7.74 -8.08 0.63
C GLY A 44 -9.03 -8.61 0.01
N LEU A 45 -9.96 -7.72 -0.38
CA LEU A 45 -11.19 -8.09 -1.06
C LEU A 45 -10.93 -8.71 -2.44
N LEU A 46 -10.02 -8.13 -3.22
CA LEU A 46 -9.61 -8.66 -4.52
C LEU A 46 -9.07 -10.09 -4.39
N THR A 47 -8.22 -10.35 -3.40
CA THR A 47 -7.66 -11.69 -3.15
C THR A 47 -8.73 -12.72 -2.82
N VAL A 48 -9.69 -12.36 -1.95
CA VAL A 48 -10.84 -13.23 -1.63
C VAL A 48 -11.67 -13.52 -2.87
N MET A 49 -11.98 -12.51 -3.69
CA MET A 49 -12.74 -12.67 -4.92
C MET A 49 -12.02 -13.55 -5.95
N ILE A 50 -10.71 -13.36 -6.12
CA ILE A 50 -9.88 -14.18 -7.02
C ILE A 50 -9.86 -15.63 -6.53
N TYR A 51 -9.65 -15.86 -5.24
CA TYR A 51 -9.62 -17.21 -4.66
C TYR A 51 -10.98 -17.92 -4.81
N ASP A 52 -12.09 -17.22 -4.56
CA ASP A 52 -13.45 -17.73 -4.79
C ASP A 52 -13.68 -18.10 -6.26
N GLN A 53 -13.28 -17.24 -7.21
CA GLN A 53 -13.40 -17.51 -8.64
C GLN A 53 -12.55 -18.70 -9.10
N LEU A 54 -11.31 -18.81 -8.59
CA LEU A 54 -10.41 -19.90 -8.93
C LEU A 54 -10.90 -21.24 -8.39
N THR A 55 -11.43 -21.25 -7.16
CA THR A 55 -12.04 -22.43 -6.53
C THR A 55 -13.31 -22.85 -7.27
N LYS A 56 -14.19 -21.89 -7.60
CA LYS A 56 -15.43 -22.15 -8.37
C LYS A 56 -15.16 -22.72 -9.76
N ARG A 57 -14.09 -22.29 -10.41
CA ARG A 57 -13.70 -22.75 -11.75
C ARG A 57 -12.87 -24.04 -11.73
N ARG A 58 -12.62 -24.64 -10.54
CA ARG A 58 -11.79 -25.84 -10.32
C ARG A 58 -10.40 -25.80 -10.99
N LEU A 59 -9.88 -24.60 -11.24
CA LEU A 59 -8.54 -24.43 -11.83
C LEU A 59 -7.43 -24.71 -10.83
N ILE A 60 -7.76 -24.65 -9.54
CA ILE A 60 -6.93 -25.13 -8.45
C ILE A 60 -7.84 -26.05 -7.65
N ALA A 61 -7.46 -27.33 -7.53
CA ALA A 61 -8.08 -28.20 -6.56
C ALA A 61 -7.68 -27.63 -5.19
N ALA A 62 -8.65 -27.12 -4.43
CA ALA A 62 -8.50 -27.14 -2.99
C ALA A 62 -8.39 -28.62 -2.65
N GLU A 63 -7.17 -29.13 -2.43
CA GLU A 63 -7.00 -30.38 -1.72
C GLU A 63 -7.65 -30.16 -0.36
N GLY A 64 -8.83 -30.76 -0.21
CA GLY A 64 -9.62 -30.67 0.99
C GLY A 64 -8.85 -31.31 2.13
N HIS A 65 -8.64 -30.52 3.18
CA HIS A 65 -8.34 -30.99 4.52
C HIS A 65 -9.46 -30.47 5.44
#